data_AF-A0A9X3RVW4-F1
#
_entry.id   AF-A0A9X3RVW4-F1
#
_cell.length_a   1.000
_cell.length_b   1.000
_cell.length_c   1.000
_cell.angle_alpha   90.00
_cell.angle_beta   90.00
_cell.angle_gamma   90.00
#
_symmetry.space_group_name_H-M   'P 1'
#
loop_
_entity.id
_entity.type
_entity.pdbx_description
1 polymer ?
#
loop_
_entity_poly.entity_id
_entity_poly.type
_entity_poly.pdbx_seq_one_letter_code
_entity_poly.pdbx_strand_id
1 'polypeptide(L)'
;MIRMKKKQKGVTQVEFSIIALAVILVLFLIMEFALYFFSVQMVNEVTRRAARLATVCYIADRDDIPNLPAVSDLYPSGFTAENLEIAYLDSNGSNVDVSGFLSNPPADSATLNSQFSQIKYVRARAVNYTFQFFVLAALINAVGTTPAFETILPAESLGVLRPEGTSVKENC
;
A
#
# COMPACT_ATOMS: atom_id res chain seq x y z
N MET A 1 -24.00 24.72 67.22
CA MET A 1 -24.13 24.47 65.76
C MET A 1 -23.20 23.31 65.39
N ILE A 2 -23.72 22.07 65.34
CA ILE A 2 -22.91 20.86 65.13
C ILE A 2 -22.69 20.68 63.62
N ARG A 3 -21.46 20.88 63.16
CA ARG A 3 -21.08 20.78 61.74
C ARG A 3 -20.80 19.30 61.41
N MET A 4 -21.77 18.61 60.84
CA MET A 4 -21.60 17.22 60.38
C MET A 4 -20.55 17.19 59.25
N LYS A 5 -19.35 16.66 59.53
CA LYS A 5 -18.37 16.35 58.48
C LYS A 5 -18.85 15.11 57.72
N LYS A 6 -19.31 15.28 56.49
CA LYS A 6 -19.57 14.18 55.56
C LYS A 6 -18.25 13.44 55.27
N LYS A 7 -18.14 12.16 55.64
CA LYS A 7 -17.01 11.31 55.24
C LYS A 7 -17.23 10.87 53.79
N GLN A 8 -16.37 11.35 52.88
CA GLN A 8 -16.32 10.90 51.48
C GLN A 8 -15.91 9.41 51.47
N LYS A 9 -16.80 8.53 51.01
CA LYS A 9 -16.52 7.10 50.78
C LYS A 9 -16.30 6.89 49.28
N GLY A 10 -15.33 6.04 48.91
CA GLY A 10 -15.08 5.67 47.51
C GLY A 10 -13.95 6.43 46.80
N VAL A 11 -13.23 7.33 47.47
CA VAL A 11 -12.09 8.06 46.88
C VAL A 11 -10.99 7.11 46.39
N THR A 12 -10.70 6.05 47.16
CA THR A 12 -9.70 5.03 46.79
C THR A 12 -10.08 4.24 45.54
N GLN A 13 -11.38 4.03 45.31
CA GLN A 13 -11.86 3.37 44.10
C GLN A 13 -11.65 4.26 42.87
N VAL A 14 -11.94 5.56 42.99
CA VAL A 14 -11.72 6.53 41.91
C VAL A 14 -10.24 6.65 41.57
N GLU A 15 -9.37 6.75 42.57
CA GLU A 15 -7.92 6.83 42.38
C GLU A 15 -7.37 5.58 41.66
N PHE A 16 -7.80 4.39 42.09
CA PHE A 16 -7.45 3.15 41.40
C PHE A 16 -7.95 3.11 39.95
N SER A 17 -9.19 3.54 39.70
CA SER A 17 -9.73 3.57 38.34
C SER A 17 -8.97 4.52 37.41
N ILE A 18 -8.51 5.67 37.91
CA ILE A 18 -7.71 6.62 37.12
C ILE A 18 -6.35 6.02 36.76
N ILE A 19 -5.69 5.35 37.72
CA ILE A 19 -4.40 4.67 37.46
C ILE A 19 -4.59 3.51 36.48
N ALA A 20 -5.62 2.70 36.66
CA ALA A 20 -5.94 1.59 35.77
C ALA A 20 -6.23 2.09 34.34
N LEU A 21 -7.00 3.18 34.21
CA LEU A 21 -7.25 3.83 32.92
C LEU A 21 -5.95 4.29 32.26
N ALA A 22 -5.07 4.96 33.01
CA ALA A 22 -3.79 5.43 32.48
C ALA A 22 -2.92 4.27 31.96
N VAL A 23 -2.84 3.17 32.71
CA VAL A 23 -2.09 1.97 32.28
C VAL A 23 -2.69 1.37 31.01
N ILE A 24 -4.02 1.24 30.93
CA ILE A 24 -4.70 0.68 29.75
C ILE A 24 -4.46 1.57 28.51
N LEU A 25 -4.50 2.90 28.65
CA LEU A 25 -4.21 3.82 27.55
C LEU A 25 -2.77 3.66 27.04
N VAL A 26 -1.80 3.47 27.93
CA VAL A 26 -0.41 3.22 27.54
C VAL A 26 -0.27 1.90 26.78
N LEU A 27 -0.96 0.84 27.21
CA LEU A 27 -0.95 -0.44 26.49
C LEU A 27 -1.53 -0.31 25.07
N PHE A 28 -2.66 0.39 24.92
CA PHE A 28 -3.23 0.66 23.60
C PHE A 28 -2.29 1.48 22.72
N LEU A 29 -1.66 2.51 23.28
CA LEU A 29 -0.68 3.32 22.55
C LEU A 29 0.45 2.45 21.98
N ILE A 30 1.03 1.57 22.80
CA ILE A 30 2.11 0.67 22.35
C ILE A 30 1.63 -0.27 21.23
N MET A 31 0.43 -0.86 21.39
CA MET A 31 -0.14 -1.74 20.37
C MET A 31 -0.40 -1.01 19.05
N GLU A 32 -0.89 0.22 19.09
CA GLU A 32 -1.14 1.01 17.88
C GLU A 32 0.15 1.36 17.14
N PHE A 33 1.22 1.73 17.86
CA PHE A 33 2.52 1.95 17.21
C PHE A 33 3.08 0.66 16.61
N ALA A 34 2.89 -0.49 17.25
CA ALA A 34 3.28 -1.78 16.68
C ALA A 34 2.55 -2.05 15.35
N LEU A 35 1.23 -1.81 15.30
CA LEU A 35 0.43 -1.94 14.08
C LEU A 35 0.84 -0.93 13.00
N TYR A 36 1.16 0.31 13.38
CA TYR A 36 1.67 1.32 12.46
C TYR A 36 2.96 0.86 11.77
N PHE A 37 3.95 0.40 12.54
CA PHE A 37 5.21 -0.10 11.97
C PHE A 37 5.04 -1.36 11.12
N PHE A 38 4.09 -2.24 11.50
CA PHE A 38 3.73 -3.39 10.69
C PHE A 38 3.15 -2.95 9.34
N SER A 39 2.17 -2.05 9.33
CA SER A 39 1.55 -1.54 8.11
C SER A 39 2.56 -0.89 7.17
N VAL A 40 3.45 -0.05 7.70
CA VAL A 40 4.52 0.60 6.94
C VAL A 40 5.45 -0.42 6.26
N GLN A 41 5.81 -1.50 6.96
CA GLN A 41 6.63 -2.58 6.38
C GLN A 41 5.87 -3.37 5.32
N MET A 42 4.57 -3.64 5.53
CA MET A 42 3.73 -4.32 4.55
C MET A 42 3.57 -3.52 3.27
N VAL A 43 3.39 -2.19 3.34
CA VAL A 43 3.36 -1.32 2.16
C VAL A 43 4.66 -1.44 1.34
N ASN A 44 5.81 -1.49 2.00
CA ASN A 44 7.08 -1.69 1.31
C ASN A 44 7.13 -3.05 0.57
N GLU A 45 6.72 -4.14 1.22
CA GLU A 45 6.69 -5.46 0.56
C GLU A 45 5.68 -5.52 -0.59
N VAL A 46 4.52 -4.86 -0.46
CA VAL A 46 3.53 -4.70 -1.53
C VAL A 46 4.17 -4.06 -2.76
N THR A 47 4.85 -2.91 -2.60
CA THR A 47 5.51 -2.26 -3.75
C THR A 47 6.61 -3.14 -4.36
N ARG A 48 7.36 -3.88 -3.55
CA ARG A 48 8.39 -4.80 -4.03
C ARG A 48 7.81 -5.96 -4.85
N ARG A 49 6.70 -6.53 -4.37
CA ARG A 49 6.02 -7.65 -5.04
C ARG A 49 5.30 -7.18 -6.31
N ALA A 50 4.63 -6.03 -6.26
CA ALA A 50 4.00 -5.42 -7.42
C ALA A 50 5.03 -5.09 -8.52
N ALA A 51 6.18 -4.51 -8.17
CA ALA A 51 7.23 -4.22 -9.15
C ALA A 51 7.72 -5.50 -9.85
N ARG A 52 7.96 -6.59 -9.12
CA ARG A 52 8.39 -7.89 -9.68
C ARG A 52 7.36 -8.52 -10.61
N LEU A 53 6.07 -8.33 -10.34
CA LEU A 53 5.03 -8.81 -11.24
C LEU A 53 4.97 -7.93 -12.49
N ALA A 54 5.00 -6.61 -12.32
CA ALA A 54 4.91 -5.67 -13.43
C ALA A 54 6.11 -5.68 -14.38
N THR A 55 7.28 -6.21 -13.97
CA THR A 55 8.43 -6.43 -14.88
C THR A 55 8.25 -7.62 -15.82
N VAL A 56 7.35 -8.56 -15.49
CA VAL A 56 7.15 -9.81 -16.22
C VAL A 56 5.78 -9.90 -16.86
N CYS A 57 4.73 -9.32 -16.25
CA CYS A 57 3.37 -9.27 -16.78
C CYS A 57 3.26 -8.48 -18.08
N TYR A 58 2.25 -8.82 -18.88
CA TYR A 58 1.92 -8.03 -20.05
C TYR A 58 1.44 -6.64 -19.65
N ILE A 59 1.80 -5.62 -20.44
CA ILE A 59 1.57 -4.21 -20.09
C ILE A 59 0.07 -3.88 -20.02
N ALA A 60 -0.77 -4.59 -20.77
CA ALA A 60 -2.22 -4.41 -20.74
C ALA A 60 -2.84 -4.85 -19.39
N ASP A 61 -2.21 -5.78 -18.66
CA ASP A 61 -2.71 -6.29 -17.38
C ASP A 61 -2.25 -5.43 -16.19
N ARG A 62 -1.58 -4.29 -16.45
CA ARG A 62 -1.04 -3.39 -15.41
C ARG A 62 -2.07 -3.07 -14.33
N ASP A 63 -3.31 -2.79 -14.75
CA ASP A 63 -4.38 -2.35 -13.85
C ASP A 63 -5.01 -3.52 -13.07
N ASP A 64 -4.76 -4.77 -13.49
CA ASP A 64 -5.18 -5.98 -12.79
C ASP A 64 -4.18 -6.42 -11.71
N ILE A 65 -2.90 -6.03 -11.82
CA ILE A 65 -1.84 -6.39 -10.86
C ILE A 65 -2.20 -6.04 -9.40
N PRO A 66 -2.75 -4.85 -9.09
CA PRO A 66 -3.19 -4.53 -7.73
C PRO A 66 -4.32 -5.42 -7.19
N ASN A 67 -5.05 -6.11 -8.04
CA ASN A 67 -6.15 -6.98 -7.65
C ASN A 67 -5.75 -8.46 -7.53
N LEU A 68 -4.57 -8.83 -8.04
CA LEU A 68 -4.06 -10.20 -7.94
C LEU A 68 -3.91 -10.64 -6.48
N PRO A 69 -4.34 -11.87 -6.10
CA PRO A 69 -4.19 -12.39 -4.74
C PRO A 69 -2.74 -12.35 -4.25
N ALA A 70 -1.78 -12.49 -5.17
CA ALA A 70 -0.37 -12.34 -4.87
C ALA A 70 -0.01 -10.98 -4.26
N VAL A 71 -0.73 -9.90 -4.60
CA VAL A 71 -0.46 -8.55 -4.09
C VAL A 71 -1.48 -8.16 -3.02
N SER A 72 -2.77 -8.44 -3.27
CA SER A 72 -3.87 -8.01 -2.40
C SER A 72 -3.89 -8.69 -1.03
N ASP A 73 -3.41 -9.94 -0.92
CA ASP A 73 -3.29 -10.64 0.37
C ASP A 73 -2.27 -9.98 1.32
N LEU A 74 -1.42 -9.08 0.80
CA LEU A 74 -0.42 -8.36 1.59
C LEU A 74 -0.89 -6.97 2.02
N TYR A 75 -2.10 -6.55 1.64
CA TYR A 75 -2.57 -5.21 1.96
C TYR A 75 -2.75 -5.01 3.46
N PRO A 76 -2.07 -4.03 4.06
CA PRO A 76 -2.35 -3.66 5.43
C PRO A 76 -3.74 -3.00 5.53
N SER A 77 -4.25 -2.88 6.75
CA SER A 77 -5.56 -2.26 6.98
C SER A 77 -5.64 -0.87 6.36
N GLY A 78 -6.71 -0.62 5.59
CA GLY A 78 -6.97 0.64 4.91
C GLY A 78 -6.19 0.85 3.60
N PHE A 79 -5.35 -0.09 3.18
CA PHE A 79 -4.68 -0.05 1.88
C PHE A 79 -5.53 -0.77 0.84
N THR A 80 -5.77 -0.13 -0.31
CA THR A 80 -6.55 -0.68 -1.41
C THR A 80 -5.76 -0.68 -2.72
N ALA A 81 -6.34 -1.28 -3.77
CA ALA A 81 -5.72 -1.33 -5.10
C ALA A 81 -5.40 0.07 -5.65
N GLU A 82 -6.22 1.08 -5.35
CA GLU A 82 -6.04 2.47 -5.77
C GLU A 82 -4.84 3.15 -5.09
N ASN A 83 -4.36 2.60 -3.98
CA ASN A 83 -3.16 3.08 -3.31
C ASN A 83 -1.86 2.56 -3.94
N LEU A 84 -1.94 1.69 -4.96
CA LEU A 84 -0.79 1.14 -5.64
C LEU A 84 -0.75 1.68 -7.08
N GLU A 85 0.29 2.47 -7.37
CA GLU A 85 0.56 2.99 -8.70
C GLU A 85 1.72 2.23 -9.33
N ILE A 86 1.50 1.68 -10.52
CA ILE A 86 2.54 1.04 -11.33
C ILE A 86 2.83 1.97 -12.51
N ALA A 87 4.09 2.25 -12.84
CA ALA A 87 4.47 3.09 -13.98
C ALA A 87 5.64 2.47 -14.73
N TYR A 88 5.68 2.68 -16.05
CA TYR A 88 6.76 2.23 -16.91
C TYR A 88 7.66 3.42 -17.25
N LEU A 89 8.97 3.23 -17.20
CA LEU A 89 9.95 4.30 -17.33
C LEU A 89 10.93 4.03 -18.49
N ASP A 90 11.39 5.11 -19.11
CA ASP A 90 12.42 5.09 -20.14
C ASP A 90 13.84 5.00 -19.55
N SER A 91 14.86 5.04 -20.42
CA SER A 91 16.28 5.04 -20.01
C SER A 91 16.68 6.25 -19.15
N ASN A 92 15.91 7.33 -19.20
CA ASN A 92 16.15 8.57 -18.46
C ASN A 92 15.32 8.64 -17.16
N GLY A 93 14.48 7.63 -16.89
CA GLY A 93 13.58 7.59 -15.74
C GLY A 93 12.28 8.38 -15.93
N SER A 94 11.97 8.82 -17.15
CA SER A 94 10.71 9.49 -17.51
C SER A 94 9.60 8.47 -17.73
N ASN A 95 8.36 8.82 -17.37
CA ASN A 95 7.21 7.95 -17.61
C ASN A 95 6.98 7.75 -19.12
N VAL A 96 6.84 6.50 -19.54
CA VAL A 96 6.43 6.09 -20.88
C VAL A 96 4.91 6.02 -20.91
N ASP A 97 4.31 6.61 -21.93
CA ASP A 97 2.88 6.47 -22.15
C ASP A 97 2.56 5.07 -22.66
N VAL A 98 1.83 4.30 -21.84
CA VAL A 98 1.39 2.94 -22.14
C VAL A 98 -0.12 2.86 -22.44
N SER A 99 -0.79 4.00 -22.62
CA SER A 99 -2.22 4.05 -22.92
C SER A 99 -2.62 3.26 -24.17
N GLY A 100 -1.71 3.13 -25.15
CA GLY A 100 -1.93 2.33 -26.35
C GLY A 100 -2.11 0.82 -26.09
N PHE A 101 -1.53 0.29 -25.01
CA PHE A 101 -1.74 -1.10 -24.58
C PHE A 101 -3.07 -1.31 -23.86
N LEU A 102 -3.60 -0.25 -23.24
CA LEU A 102 -4.80 -0.27 -22.40
C LEU A 102 -6.07 0.13 -23.19
N SER A 103 -5.93 0.56 -24.45
CA SER A 103 -7.06 0.97 -25.27
C SER A 103 -7.82 -0.24 -25.83
N ASN A 104 -9.14 -0.09 -25.99
CA ASN A 104 -9.98 -1.08 -26.66
C ASN A 104 -10.60 -0.48 -27.93
N PRO A 105 -10.18 -0.89 -29.15
CA PRO A 105 -9.11 -1.87 -29.45
C PRO A 105 -7.69 -1.33 -29.14
N PRO A 106 -6.70 -2.23 -28.96
CA PRO A 106 -5.30 -1.82 -28.77
C PRO A 106 -4.78 -0.99 -29.95
N ALA A 107 -3.78 -0.15 -29.70
CA ALA A 107 -3.10 0.58 -30.75
C ALA A 107 -2.46 -0.36 -31.79
N ASP A 108 -2.11 0.17 -32.96
CA ASP A 108 -1.49 -0.61 -34.03
C ASP A 108 -0.13 -1.20 -33.60
N SER A 109 0.24 -2.35 -34.15
CA SER A 109 1.45 -3.07 -33.72
C SER A 109 2.74 -2.25 -33.88
N ALA A 110 2.78 -1.27 -34.79
CA ALA A 110 3.94 -0.38 -34.94
C ALA A 110 4.10 0.57 -33.75
N THR A 111 3.01 1.17 -33.26
CA THR A 111 3.06 2.05 -32.08
C THR A 111 3.37 1.26 -30.82
N LEU A 112 2.72 0.10 -30.61
CA LEU A 112 3.00 -0.78 -29.48
C LEU A 112 4.47 -1.23 -29.42
N ASN A 113 5.06 -1.62 -30.55
CA ASN A 113 6.49 -2.00 -30.60
C ASN A 113 7.42 -0.82 -30.27
N SER A 114 7.08 0.40 -30.70
CA SER A 114 7.86 1.59 -30.37
C SER A 114 7.79 1.96 -28.90
N GLN A 115 6.60 1.91 -28.29
CA GLN A 115 6.39 2.12 -26.85
C GLN A 115 7.13 1.04 -26.05
N PHE A 116 7.02 -0.22 -26.46
CA PHE A 116 7.72 -1.34 -25.80
C PHE A 116 9.24 -1.14 -25.76
N SER A 117 9.83 -0.68 -26.87
CA SER A 117 11.28 -0.44 -26.96
C SER A 117 11.78 0.66 -26.01
N GLN A 118 10.91 1.63 -25.71
CA GLN A 118 11.20 2.74 -24.81
C GLN A 118 11.25 2.30 -23.34
N ILE A 119 10.46 1.31 -22.95
CA ILE A 119 10.39 0.83 -21.56
C ILE A 119 11.72 0.16 -21.17
N LYS A 120 12.34 0.65 -20.10
CA LYS A 120 13.57 0.09 -19.51
C LYS A 120 13.42 -0.26 -18.04
N TYR A 121 12.58 0.47 -17.31
CA TYR A 121 12.33 0.22 -15.91
C TYR A 121 10.83 0.19 -15.61
N VAL A 122 10.49 -0.47 -14.52
CA VAL A 122 9.15 -0.51 -13.97
C VAL A 122 9.22 0.02 -12.54
N ARG A 123 8.33 0.94 -12.21
CA ARG A 123 8.19 1.52 -10.88
C ARG A 123 6.85 1.09 -10.29
N ALA A 124 6.86 0.56 -9.08
CA ALA A 124 5.66 0.42 -8.27
C ALA A 124 5.79 1.36 -7.06
N ARG A 125 4.74 2.13 -6.78
CA ARG A 125 4.72 3.16 -5.74
C ARG A 125 3.43 3.10 -4.94
N ALA A 126 3.55 3.27 -3.63
CA ALA A 126 2.40 3.48 -2.76
C ALA A 126 1.98 4.96 -2.78
N VAL A 127 0.71 5.24 -3.05
CA VAL A 127 0.15 6.59 -3.14
C VAL A 127 -1.08 6.74 -2.26
N ASN A 128 -1.27 7.93 -1.69
CA ASN A 128 -2.48 8.32 -0.94
C ASN A 128 -2.86 7.37 0.23
N TYR A 129 -1.89 6.66 0.82
CA TYR A 129 -2.14 5.82 1.98
C TYR A 129 -1.74 6.52 3.28
N THR A 130 -2.71 6.66 4.19
CA THR A 130 -2.49 7.22 5.53
C THR A 130 -2.96 6.23 6.58
N PHE A 131 -2.13 5.95 7.57
CA PHE A 131 -2.51 5.11 8.69
C PHE A 131 -3.37 5.89 9.68
N GLN A 132 -4.56 5.40 9.97
CA GLN A 132 -5.44 6.00 10.97
C GLN A 132 -5.28 5.28 12.31
N PHE A 133 -4.81 6.02 13.32
CA PHE A 133 -4.83 5.54 14.70
C PHE A 133 -6.28 5.45 15.21
N PHE A 134 -6.59 4.58 16.16
CA PHE A 134 -7.94 4.48 16.72
C PHE A 134 -8.05 5.28 18.02
N VAL A 135 -7.28 4.89 19.03
CA VAL A 135 -7.20 5.54 20.35
C VAL A 135 -6.54 6.91 20.24
N LEU A 136 -5.41 7.00 19.54
CA LEU A 136 -4.71 8.27 19.36
C LEU A 136 -5.51 9.27 18.50
N ALA A 137 -6.28 8.80 17.51
CA ALA A 137 -7.18 9.70 16.77
C ALA A 137 -8.32 10.21 17.65
N ALA A 138 -8.92 9.35 18.48
CA ALA A 138 -10.00 9.75 19.37
C ALA A 138 -9.55 10.77 20.43
N LEU A 139 -8.30 10.71 20.89
CA LEU A 139 -7.78 11.59 21.93
C LEU A 139 -7.20 12.91 21.39
N ILE A 140 -6.43 12.84 20.30
CA ILE A 140 -5.63 13.98 19.79
C ILE A 140 -5.70 14.15 18.26
N ASN A 141 -6.63 13.49 17.56
CA ASN A 141 -6.73 13.50 16.10
C ASN A 141 -5.40 13.16 15.39
N ALA A 142 -4.61 12.25 15.95
CA ALA A 142 -3.36 11.83 15.33
C ALA A 142 -3.60 11.06 14.02
N VAL A 143 -2.82 11.40 13.00
CA VAL A 143 -2.79 10.71 11.71
C VAL A 143 -1.35 10.27 11.43
N GLY A 144 -1.18 9.01 11.02
CA GLY A 144 0.10 8.46 10.61
C GLY A 144 0.40 8.80 9.16
N THR A 145 1.47 9.56 8.92
CA THR A 145 1.97 9.81 7.56
C THR A 145 2.81 8.62 7.12
N THR A 146 2.39 7.94 6.06
CA THR A 146 3.21 6.88 5.46
C THR A 146 4.27 7.51 4.56
N PRO A 147 5.55 7.12 4.66
CA PRO A 147 6.57 7.52 3.70
C PRO A 147 6.18 7.09 2.27
N ALA A 148 6.67 7.82 1.28
CA ALA A 148 6.55 7.39 -0.11
C ALA A 148 7.43 6.14 -0.31
N PHE A 149 6.81 4.96 -0.36
CA PHE A 149 7.47 3.73 -0.75
C PHE A 149 7.42 3.59 -2.26
N GLU A 150 8.60 3.47 -2.86
CA GLU A 150 8.73 3.17 -4.28
C GLU A 150 9.79 2.10 -4.49
N THR A 151 9.51 1.20 -5.45
CA THR A 151 10.44 0.17 -5.89
C THR A 151 10.59 0.30 -7.41
N ILE A 152 11.83 0.38 -7.89
CA ILE A 152 12.15 0.45 -9.32
C ILE A 152 12.99 -0.76 -9.70
N LEU A 153 12.53 -1.55 -10.67
CA LEU A 153 13.25 -2.69 -11.24
C LEU A 153 13.44 -2.52 -12.75
N PRO A 154 14.49 -3.11 -13.35
CA PRO A 154 14.60 -3.21 -14.80
C PRO A 154 13.46 -4.06 -15.37
N ALA A 155 12.94 -3.65 -16.53
CA ALA A 155 11.95 -4.43 -17.25
C ALA A 155 12.55 -5.74 -17.78
N GLU A 156 11.82 -6.84 -17.67
CA GLU A 156 12.24 -8.16 -18.16
C GLU A 156 11.43 -8.56 -19.39
N SER A 157 10.54 -9.55 -19.27
CA SER A 157 9.78 -10.08 -20.40
C SER A 157 8.59 -9.20 -20.80
N LEU A 158 8.04 -8.42 -19.85
CA LEU A 158 6.83 -7.61 -20.06
C LEU A 158 5.70 -8.37 -20.80
N GLY A 159 5.54 -9.66 -20.51
CA GLY A 159 4.55 -10.56 -21.10
C GLY A 159 4.81 -10.99 -22.54
N VAL A 160 5.88 -10.50 -23.19
CA VAL A 160 6.19 -10.86 -24.57
C VAL A 160 6.84 -12.23 -24.62
N LEU A 161 6.10 -13.22 -25.12
CA LEU A 161 6.59 -14.57 -25.32
C LEU A 161 7.26 -14.73 -26.69
N ARG A 162 8.24 -15.63 -26.74
CA ARG A 162 8.83 -16.10 -28.00
C ARG A 162 7.80 -16.97 -28.74
N PRO A 163 7.73 -16.96 -30.09
CA PRO A 163 6.57 -17.49 -30.87
C PRO A 163 6.40 -19.03 -30.90
N GLU A 164 6.77 -19.77 -29.86
CA GLU A 164 7.02 -21.21 -29.92
C GLU A 164 5.86 -22.08 -29.38
N GLY A 165 4.64 -21.56 -29.21
CA GLY A 165 3.52 -22.38 -28.71
C GLY A 165 2.13 -21.74 -28.80
N THR A 166 1.12 -22.54 -29.13
CA THR A 166 -0.27 -22.13 -29.43
C THR A 166 -1.21 -22.08 -28.21
N SER A 167 -0.67 -22.20 -27.00
CA SER A 167 -1.44 -22.18 -25.76
C SER A 167 -0.72 -21.35 -24.71
N VAL A 168 -0.89 -20.04 -24.81
CA VAL A 168 -0.25 -19.06 -23.94
C VAL A 168 -1.26 -18.53 -22.94
N LYS A 169 -0.90 -18.54 -21.65
CA LYS A 169 -1.59 -17.75 -20.63
C LYS A 169 -1.22 -16.29 -20.87
N GLU A 170 -2.14 -15.52 -21.44
CA GLU A 170 -1.93 -14.09 -21.74
C GLU A 170 -2.14 -13.19 -20.51
N ASN A 171 -2.76 -13.74 -19.46
CA ASN A 171 -3.11 -12.99 -18.26
C ASN A 171 -2.09 -13.27 -17.14
N CYS A 172 -1.78 -12.21 -16.41
CA CYS A 172 -1.40 -12.33 -15.00
C CYS A 172 -2.61 -12.71 -14.11
#